data_AF-A0AAW6BMC4-F1
#
_entry.id   AF-A0AAW6BMC4-F1
#
_cell.length_a   1.000
_cell.length_b   1.000
_cell.length_c   1.000
_cell.angle_alpha   90.00
_cell.angle_beta   90.00
_cell.angle_gamma   90.00
#
_symmetry.space_group_name_H-M   'P 1'
#
loop_
_entity.id
_entity.type
_entity.pdbx_description
1 polymer ?
#
loop_
_entity_poly.entity_id
_entity_poly.type
_entity_poly.pdbx_seq_one_letter_code
_entity_poly.pdbx_strand_id
1 'polypeptide(L)'
;MVTRRDRLLAQLGITQWTLRNPAVLQGELAVHLPDTTRLLIITNDHINLTNSLLMDIFTAMGLDKSSVYCITTNNVAMLPEQVKCPYWLLGVDITLSWPGISLRSPALNDLYCDGQAKRALWQQIFQHEQHFSINSR
;
A
#
# COMPACT_ATOMS: atom_id res chain seq x y z
N MET A 1 -4.96 -33.13 7.36
CA MET A 1 -5.20 -34.44 6.72
C MET A 1 -3.94 -34.81 5.96
N VAL A 2 -3.40 -36.02 6.15
CA VAL A 2 -2.19 -36.50 5.44
C VAL A 2 -2.57 -36.85 4.01
N THR A 3 -1.94 -36.20 3.03
CA THR A 3 -2.24 -36.40 1.61
C THR A 3 -1.54 -37.64 1.04
N ARG A 4 -1.97 -38.12 -0.14
CA ARG A 4 -1.32 -39.23 -0.85
C ARG A 4 0.17 -38.94 -1.12
N ARG A 5 0.50 -37.67 -1.37
CA ARG A 5 1.87 -37.18 -1.59
C ARG A 5 2.73 -37.37 -0.34
N ASP A 6 2.19 -37.03 0.83
CA ASP A 6 2.90 -37.13 2.11
C ASP A 6 3.27 -38.59 2.43
N ARG A 7 2.38 -39.53 2.10
CA ARG A 7 2.64 -40.97 2.25
C ARG A 7 3.76 -41.48 1.33
N LEU A 8 3.78 -41.04 0.08
CA LEU A 8 4.83 -41.43 -0.87
C LEU A 8 6.20 -40.89 -0.44
N LEU A 9 6.25 -39.65 0.04
CA LEU A 9 7.48 -39.05 0.53
C LEU A 9 8.03 -39.79 1.75
N ALA A 10 7.17 -40.18 2.68
CA ALA A 10 7.57 -41.00 3.82
C ALA A 10 8.12 -42.39 3.41
N GLN A 11 7.51 -43.04 2.40
CA GLN A 11 7.98 -44.33 1.87
C GLN A 11 9.37 -44.25 1.21
N LEU A 12 9.72 -43.07 0.66
CA LEU A 12 11.03 -42.79 0.09
C LEU A 12 12.08 -42.40 1.15
N GLY A 13 11.72 -42.42 2.44
CA GLY A 13 12.60 -41.98 3.54
C GLY A 13 12.77 -40.46 3.61
N ILE A 14 11.90 -39.68 2.95
CA ILE A 14 11.97 -38.22 2.92
C ILE A 14 11.10 -37.67 4.06
N THR A 15 11.74 -37.16 5.09
CA THR A 15 11.07 -36.47 6.20
C THR A 15 10.56 -35.11 5.75
N GLN A 16 9.24 -34.89 5.84
CA GLN A 16 8.63 -33.60 5.54
C GLN A 16 8.79 -32.66 6.74
N TRP A 17 9.64 -31.65 6.59
CA TRP A 17 9.76 -30.56 7.56
C TRP A 17 8.69 -29.52 7.27
N THR A 18 7.84 -29.25 8.27
CA THR A 18 6.89 -28.13 8.22
C THR A 18 7.39 -27.00 9.11
N LEU A 19 7.37 -25.79 8.57
CA LEU A 19 7.79 -24.61 9.31
C LEU A 19 6.77 -24.32 10.42
N ARG A 20 7.23 -24.30 11.67
CA ARG A 20 6.37 -24.00 12.83
C ARG A 20 5.84 -22.58 12.82
N ASN A 21 6.60 -21.64 12.26
CA ASN A 21 6.16 -20.26 12.08
C ASN A 21 6.63 -19.75 10.71
N PRO A 22 5.80 -19.89 9.65
CA PRO A 22 6.18 -19.46 8.30
C PRO A 22 6.43 -17.95 8.19
N ALA A 23 5.93 -17.16 9.14
CA ALA A 23 6.17 -15.72 9.20
C ALA A 23 7.63 -15.35 9.52
N VAL A 24 8.41 -16.20 10.19
CA VAL A 24 9.82 -15.91 10.56
C VAL A 24 10.75 -15.97 9.35
N LEU A 25 10.40 -16.74 8.31
CA LEU A 25 11.09 -16.70 7.02
C LEU A 25 10.75 -15.46 6.19
N GLN A 26 9.83 -14.61 6.63
CA GLN A 26 9.54 -13.33 5.98
C GLN A 26 10.53 -12.22 6.39
N GLY A 27 11.54 -12.54 7.22
CA GLY A 27 12.58 -11.60 7.65
C GLY A 27 13.46 -11.03 6.53
N GLU A 28 13.49 -11.64 5.34
CA GLU A 28 14.16 -11.10 4.14
C GLU A 28 13.20 -10.46 3.13
N LEU A 29 11.90 -10.43 3.42
CA LEU A 29 10.83 -9.89 2.55
C LEU A 29 9.98 -8.86 3.30
N ALA A 30 10.58 -8.14 4.26
CA ALA A 30 10.03 -6.87 4.70
C ALA A 30 9.91 -5.98 3.46
N VAL A 31 8.74 -5.41 3.21
CA VAL A 31 8.59 -4.43 2.14
C VAL A 31 9.36 -3.20 2.58
N HIS A 32 10.63 -3.11 2.17
CA HIS A 32 11.45 -1.95 2.42
C HIS A 32 10.88 -0.79 1.62
N LEU A 33 10.30 0.19 2.32
CA LEU A 33 10.03 1.48 1.70
C LEU A 33 11.38 2.14 1.43
N PRO A 34 11.64 2.58 0.19
CA PRO A 34 12.76 3.46 -0.09
C PRO A 34 12.69 4.69 0.82
N ASP A 35 13.84 5.19 1.29
CA ASP A 35 13.91 6.41 2.11
C ASP A 35 13.41 7.65 1.34
N THR A 36 13.33 7.56 0.01
CA THR A 36 12.77 8.58 -0.88
C THR A 36 11.24 8.58 -0.91
N THR A 37 10.57 7.64 -0.23
CA THR A 37 9.11 7.52 -0.24
C THR A 37 8.48 8.67 0.52
N ARG A 38 7.73 9.51 -0.19
CA ARG A 38 6.98 10.65 0.35
C ARG A 38 5.48 10.37 0.48
N LEU A 39 4.96 9.39 -0.24
CA LEU A 39 3.56 8.96 -0.15
C LEU A 39 3.44 7.45 -0.35
N LEU A 40 2.72 6.80 0.54
CA LEU A 40 2.37 5.38 0.44
C LEU A 40 0.90 5.23 -0.01
N ILE A 41 0.65 4.54 -1.11
CA ILE A 41 -0.71 4.21 -1.58
C ILE A 41 -1.02 2.77 -1.21
N ILE A 42 -2.17 2.55 -0.59
CA ILE A 42 -2.66 1.23 -0.22
C ILE A 42 -4.00 0.99 -0.91
N THR A 43 -4.07 -0.10 -1.65
CA THR A 43 -5.24 -0.45 -2.47
C THR A 43 -5.43 -1.96 -2.53
N ASN A 44 -6.61 -2.42 -2.95
CA ASN A 44 -6.82 -3.83 -3.29
C ASN A 44 -6.40 -4.15 -4.73
N ASP A 45 -6.44 -3.15 -5.61
CA ASP A 45 -6.26 -3.35 -7.06
C ASP A 45 -4.83 -3.04 -7.51
N HIS A 46 -4.41 -3.65 -8.62
CA HIS A 46 -3.16 -3.26 -9.26
C HIS A 46 -3.35 -1.95 -10.02
N ILE A 47 -2.80 -0.88 -9.46
CA ILE A 47 -2.90 0.46 -10.05
C ILE A 47 -1.65 0.76 -10.87
N ASN A 48 -1.86 1.32 -12.06
CA ASN A 48 -0.78 1.94 -12.80
C ASN A 48 -0.55 3.38 -12.32
N LEU A 49 0.59 3.62 -11.66
CA LEU A 49 1.01 4.95 -11.19
C LEU A 49 1.23 5.97 -12.33
N THR A 50 1.26 5.55 -13.61
CA THR A 50 1.29 6.47 -14.76
C THR A 50 -0.10 6.84 -15.28
N ASN A 51 -1.18 6.48 -14.57
CA ASN A 51 -2.52 6.95 -14.92
C ASN A 51 -2.57 8.49 -14.87
N SER A 52 -3.23 9.13 -15.84
CA SER A 52 -3.28 10.59 -15.95
C SER A 52 -3.85 11.26 -14.70
N LEU A 53 -4.93 10.72 -14.14
CA LEU A 53 -5.55 11.28 -12.92
C LEU A 53 -4.59 11.23 -11.73
N LEU A 54 -3.81 10.15 -11.59
CA LEU A 54 -2.83 10.02 -10.52
C LEU A 54 -1.65 10.97 -10.72
N MET A 55 -1.17 11.11 -11.95
CA MET A 55 -0.11 12.06 -12.28
C MET A 55 -0.54 13.50 -11.98
N ASP A 56 -1.78 13.87 -12.27
CA ASP A 56 -2.33 15.18 -11.94
C ASP A 56 -2.40 15.38 -10.41
N ILE A 57 -2.86 14.37 -9.68
CA ILE A 57 -2.92 14.37 -8.21
C ILE A 57 -1.52 14.50 -7.59
N PHE A 58 -0.53 13.74 -8.09
CA PHE A 58 0.87 13.82 -7.62
C PHE A 58 1.47 15.20 -7.89
N THR A 59 1.24 15.74 -9.09
CA THR A 59 1.69 17.08 -9.47
C THR A 59 1.10 18.14 -8.55
N ALA A 60 -0.20 18.02 -8.22
CA ALA A 60 -0.89 18.94 -7.33
C ALA A 60 -0.37 18.85 -5.88
N MET A 61 0.04 17.67 -5.43
CA MET A 61 0.71 17.45 -4.15
C MET A 61 2.21 17.81 -4.14
N GLY A 62 2.78 18.21 -5.29
CA GLY A 62 4.22 18.48 -5.43
C GLY A 62 5.10 17.23 -5.29
N LEU A 63 4.55 16.06 -5.61
CA LEU A 63 5.22 14.77 -5.50
C LEU A 63 5.66 14.27 -6.87
N ASP A 64 6.87 13.69 -6.92
CA ASP A 64 7.31 12.95 -8.09
C ASP A 64 6.84 11.49 -8.01
N LYS A 65 6.57 10.87 -9.16
CA LYS A 65 6.16 9.46 -9.24
C LYS A 65 7.17 8.54 -8.55
N SER A 66 8.47 8.83 -8.66
CA SER A 66 9.53 8.02 -8.02
C SER A 66 9.48 8.05 -6.49
N SER A 67 8.82 9.06 -5.91
CA SER A 67 8.61 9.22 -4.47
C SER A 67 7.30 8.61 -3.97
N VAL A 68 6.50 8.03 -4.86
CA VAL A 68 5.22 7.38 -4.52
C VAL A 68 5.40 5.87 -4.58
N TYR A 69 5.03 5.21 -3.49
CA TYR A 69 5.09 3.75 -3.39
C TYR A 69 3.69 3.17 -3.25
N CYS A 70 3.35 2.13 -4.03
CA CYS A 70 2.03 1.51 -4.03
C CYS A 70 2.14 0.07 -3.53
N ILE A 71 1.29 -0.30 -2.58
CA ILE A 71 1.20 -1.66 -2.06
C ILE A 71 -0.24 -2.15 -2.03
N THR A 72 -0.39 -3.46 -2.04
CA THR A 72 -1.68 -4.11 -1.79
C THR A 72 -1.95 -4.21 -0.30
N THR A 73 -3.22 -4.25 0.09
CA THR A 73 -3.66 -4.47 1.48
C THR A 73 -3.05 -5.71 2.12
N ASN A 74 -2.85 -6.79 1.36
CA ASN A 74 -2.19 -8.01 1.82
C ASN A 74 -0.73 -7.78 2.28
N ASN A 75 -0.06 -6.77 1.73
CA ASN A 75 1.34 -6.48 2.01
C ASN A 75 1.51 -5.45 3.14
N VAL A 76 0.40 -4.89 3.64
CA VAL A 76 0.42 -3.92 4.74
C VAL A 76 0.96 -4.54 6.03
N ALA A 77 0.65 -5.82 6.28
CA ALA A 77 1.18 -6.56 7.43
C ALA A 77 2.70 -6.83 7.33
N MET A 78 3.29 -6.64 6.14
CA MET A 78 4.73 -6.83 5.88
C MET A 78 5.52 -5.52 5.93
N LEU A 79 4.84 -4.40 6.22
CA LEU A 79 5.49 -3.11 6.43
C LEU A 79 6.06 -3.01 7.84
N PRO A 80 7.12 -2.20 8.04
CA PRO A 80 7.61 -1.88 9.37
C PRO A 80 6.50 -1.25 10.23
N GLU A 81 6.53 -1.50 11.54
CA GLU A 81 5.50 -1.05 12.50
C GLU A 81 5.26 0.47 12.49
N GLN A 82 6.24 1.26 12.00
CA GLN A 82 6.18 2.71 11.93
C GLN A 82 6.54 3.23 10.54
N VAL A 83 5.52 3.54 9.75
CA VAL A 83 5.67 4.29 8.51
C VAL A 83 5.59 5.78 8.84
N LYS A 84 6.66 6.54 8.55
CA LYS A 84 6.77 7.97 8.87
C LYS A 84 6.24 8.89 7.78
N CYS A 85 5.89 8.36 6.60
CA CYS A 85 5.33 9.12 5.50
C CYS A 85 3.79 9.12 5.54
N PRO A 86 3.12 10.13 4.96
CA PRO A 86 1.69 10.08 4.69
C PRO A 86 1.29 8.83 3.90
N TYR A 87 0.09 8.33 4.17
CA TYR A 87 -0.47 7.21 3.42
C TYR A 87 -1.87 7.52 2.91
N TRP A 88 -2.19 6.97 1.75
CA TRP A 88 -3.46 7.14 1.05
C TRP A 88 -4.12 5.78 0.84
N LEU A 89 -5.31 5.63 1.42
CA LEU A 89 -6.16 4.45 1.26
C LEU A 89 -7.09 4.68 0.07
N LEU A 90 -6.87 3.92 -1.01
CA LEU A 90 -7.63 4.02 -2.24
C LEU A 90 -8.58 2.83 -2.41
N GLY A 91 -9.87 3.08 -2.18
CA GLY A 91 -10.92 2.06 -2.28
C GLY A 91 -10.82 0.98 -1.20
N VAL A 92 -10.26 1.33 -0.04
CA VAL A 92 -10.06 0.38 1.07
C VAL A 92 -10.59 0.94 2.38
N ASP A 93 -11.40 0.12 3.06
CA ASP A 93 -11.95 0.39 4.39
C ASP A 93 -11.14 -0.26 5.51
N ILE A 94 -9.82 -0.16 5.44
CA ILE A 94 -8.93 -0.56 6.55
C ILE A 94 -8.63 0.65 7.43
N THR A 95 -8.50 0.40 8.73
CA THR A 95 -8.07 1.39 9.72
C THR A 95 -6.66 1.03 10.17
N LEU A 96 -5.70 1.89 9.83
CA LEU A 96 -4.31 1.75 10.25
C LEU A 96 -4.09 2.62 11.48
N SER A 97 -3.57 2.04 12.55
CA SER A 97 -3.19 2.76 13.76
C SER A 97 -1.80 3.37 13.68
N TRP A 98 -1.28 3.60 12.47
CA TRP A 98 0.02 4.24 12.30
C TRP A 98 -0.05 5.72 12.66
N PRO A 99 0.95 6.25 13.37
CA PRO A 99 1.05 7.67 13.62
C PRO A 99 1.34 8.39 12.30
N GLY A 100 0.43 9.26 11.84
CA GLY A 100 0.65 10.03 10.62
C GLY A 100 -0.64 10.48 9.94
N ILE A 101 -0.47 10.99 8.73
CA ILE A 101 -1.56 11.49 7.91
C ILE A 101 -2.15 10.36 7.07
N SER A 102 -3.46 10.19 7.19
CA SER A 102 -4.25 9.26 6.38
C SER A 102 -5.15 10.02 5.41
N LEU A 103 -4.92 9.85 4.11
CA LEU A 103 -5.86 10.26 3.07
C LEU A 103 -6.77 9.08 2.73
N ARG A 104 -8.03 9.34 2.38
CA ARG A 104 -8.99 8.31 1.99
C ARG A 104 -9.78 8.75 0.78
N SER A 105 -9.90 7.87 -0.20
CA SER A 105 -10.83 8.06 -1.31
C SER A 105 -11.40 6.72 -1.78
N PRO A 106 -12.50 6.76 -2.58
CA PRO A 106 -13.01 5.58 -3.28
C PRO A 106 -11.97 4.95 -4.21
N ALA A 107 -12.32 3.80 -4.79
CA ALA A 107 -11.48 3.13 -5.78
C ALA A 107 -11.18 4.07 -6.97
N LEU A 108 -10.11 3.80 -7.71
CA LEU A 108 -9.65 4.70 -8.78
C LEU A 108 -10.72 4.95 -9.84
N ASN A 109 -11.49 3.92 -10.20
CA ASN A 109 -12.56 4.02 -11.19
C ASN A 109 -13.69 4.93 -10.72
N ASP A 110 -14.08 4.81 -9.44
CA ASP A 110 -15.13 5.66 -8.86
C ASP A 110 -14.65 7.10 -8.72
N LEU A 111 -13.41 7.28 -8.27
CA LEU A 111 -12.76 8.59 -8.18
C LEU A 111 -12.67 9.29 -9.55
N TYR A 112 -12.50 8.52 -10.63
CA TYR A 112 -12.48 9.06 -11.98
C TYR A 112 -13.83 9.69 -12.36
N CYS A 113 -14.91 8.96 -12.09
CA CYS A 113 -16.28 9.34 -12.45
C CYS A 113 -16.94 10.32 -11.47
N ASP A 114 -16.50 10.36 -10.22
CA ASP A 114 -17.11 11.16 -9.16
C ASP A 114 -16.35 12.49 -8.90
N GLY A 115 -16.96 13.59 -9.31
CA GLY A 115 -16.45 14.94 -9.07
C GLY A 115 -16.48 15.37 -7.60
N GLN A 116 -17.42 14.85 -6.80
CA GLN A 116 -17.47 15.12 -5.35
C GLN A 116 -16.36 14.37 -4.63
N ALA A 117 -16.10 13.10 -4.98
CA ALA A 117 -14.99 12.34 -4.43
C ALA A 117 -13.63 13.02 -4.67
N LYS A 118 -13.42 13.57 -5.88
CA LYS A 118 -12.21 14.36 -6.19
C LYS A 118 -12.07 15.61 -5.31
N ARG A 119 -13.17 16.34 -5.10
CA ARG A 119 -13.16 17.52 -4.21
C ARG A 119 -12.91 17.13 -2.75
N ALA A 120 -13.51 16.04 -2.27
CA ALA A 120 -13.30 15.55 -0.92
C ALA A 120 -11.84 15.16 -0.69
N LEU A 121 -11.23 14.45 -1.65
CA LEU A 121 -9.80 14.14 -1.61
C LEU A 121 -8.94 15.42 -1.58
N TRP A 122 -9.27 16.41 -2.41
CA TRP A 122 -8.55 17.68 -2.42
C TRP A 122 -8.65 18.44 -1.10
N GLN A 123 -9.83 18.43 -0.46
CA GLN A 123 -10.01 19.02 0.87
C GLN A 123 -9.14 18.33 1.93
N GLN A 124 -9.04 16.99 1.89
CA GLN A 124 -8.16 16.25 2.78
C GLN A 124 -6.68 16.61 2.55
N ILE A 125 -6.25 16.70 1.29
CA ILE A 125 -4.87 17.10 0.93
C ILE A 125 -4.59 18.51 1.48
N PHE A 126 -5.51 19.44 1.28
CA PHE A 126 -5.37 20.83 1.74
C PHE A 126 -5.30 20.93 3.26
N GLN A 127 -6.09 20.16 4.02
CA GLN A 127 -6.00 20.10 5.48
C GLN A 127 -4.62 19.66 5.98
N HIS A 128 -3.87 18.94 5.14
CA HIS A 128 -2.55 18.42 5.43
C HIS A 128 -1.44 19.11 4.62
N GLU A 129 -1.66 20.35 4.18
CA GLU A 129 -0.71 21.13 3.38
C GLU A 129 0.68 21.27 4.01
N GLN A 130 0.81 21.18 5.34
CA GLN A 130 2.10 21.26 6.02
C GLN A 130 3.04 20.08 5.67
N HIS A 131 2.47 18.99 5.17
CA HIS A 131 3.21 17.77 4.81
C HIS A 131 3.36 17.56 3.30
N PHE A 132 2.64 18.34 2.49
CA PHE A 132 2.71 18.31 1.04
C PHE A 132 3.14 19.68 0.54
N SER A 133 4.12 19.75 -0.34
CA SER A 133 4.46 21.02 -1.00
C SER A 133 3.40 21.32 -2.06
N ILE A 134 2.20 21.70 -1.63
CA ILE A 134 1.08 22.01 -2.51
C ILE A 134 1.53 23.15 -3.43
N ASN A 135 1.64 22.84 -4.72
CA ASN A 135 1.93 23.85 -5.73
C ASN A 135 0.65 24.64 -6.01
N SER A 136 0.39 25.67 -5.22
CA SER A 136 -0.56 26.72 -5.60
C SER A 136 0.07 27.51 -6.75
N ARG A 137 -0.33 27.22 -7.99
CA ARG A 137 -0.05 28.09 -9.12
C ARG A 137 -0.80 29.40 -9.01
#